data_AF-A0A961JDH4-F1
#
_entry.id   AF-A0A961JDH4-F1
#
_cell.length_a   1.000
_cell.length_b   1.000
_cell.length_c   1.000
_cell.angle_alpha   90.00
_cell.angle_beta   90.00
_cell.angle_gamma   90.00
#
_symmetry.space_group_name_H-M   'P 1'
#
loop_
_entity.id
_entity.type
_entity.pdbx_description
1 polymer ?
#
loop_
_entity_poly.entity_id
_entity_poly.type
_entity_poly.pdbx_seq_one_letter_code
_entity_poly.pdbx_strand_id
1 'polypeptide(L)'
;MRLHIAIAGFLACAAPAVADLSVPVHGNWCGPGHGAGPALDLLDAACMRHDLCIVAAGGPFNCACDLTFMDELRRGAWPNPELEDRARGVYEAITLIPCSDPDGQAMKMSWAASDWLGSVVAGRELPTAVFGRFLRTLAEGSSRAHVK
;
A
#
# COMPACT_ATOMS: atom_id res chain seq x y z
N MET A 1 4.52 24.93 -54.88
CA MET A 1 3.35 24.50 -54.08
C MET A 1 3.85 23.57 -52.97
N ARG A 2 4.17 24.13 -51.79
CA ARG A 2 4.55 23.37 -50.59
C ARG A 2 3.42 23.51 -49.58
N LEU A 3 2.76 22.39 -49.30
CA LEU A 3 1.65 22.27 -48.38
C LEU A 3 2.21 22.28 -46.94
N HIS A 4 2.06 23.40 -46.23
CA HIS A 4 2.36 23.45 -44.79
C HIS A 4 1.13 23.01 -44.02
N ILE A 5 1.13 21.73 -43.61
CA ILE A 5 0.18 21.21 -42.63
C ILE A 5 0.65 21.69 -41.25
N ALA A 6 0.00 22.72 -40.72
CA ALA A 6 0.15 23.11 -39.32
C ALA A 6 -0.82 22.26 -38.48
N ILE A 7 -0.34 21.13 -37.98
CA ILE A 7 -0.98 20.43 -36.84
C ILE A 7 -0.15 20.80 -35.62
N ALA A 8 -0.57 21.84 -34.91
CA ALA A 8 -0.03 22.16 -33.59
C ALA A 8 -1.19 22.66 -32.73
N GLY A 9 -1.76 21.74 -31.98
CA GLY A 9 -2.86 22.01 -31.06
C GLY A 9 -3.14 20.78 -30.21
N PHE A 10 -2.08 20.17 -29.66
CA PHE A 10 -2.23 19.18 -28.60
C PHE A 10 -2.77 19.94 -27.38
N LEU A 11 -4.07 19.79 -27.13
CA LEU A 11 -4.72 20.28 -25.92
C LEU A 11 -4.14 19.47 -24.75
N ALA A 12 -3.15 20.03 -24.06
CA ALA A 12 -2.64 19.45 -22.83
C ALA A 12 -3.75 19.52 -21.78
N CYS A 13 -4.38 18.38 -21.51
CA CYS A 13 -5.28 18.24 -20.36
C CYS A 13 -4.39 18.39 -19.11
N ALA A 14 -4.48 19.54 -18.43
CA ALA A 14 -3.88 19.69 -17.12
C ALA A 14 -4.58 18.72 -16.17
N ALA A 15 -3.90 17.63 -15.78
CA ALA A 15 -4.37 16.78 -14.70
C ALA A 15 -4.46 17.65 -13.43
N PRO A 16 -5.53 17.51 -12.62
CA PRO A 16 -5.57 18.20 -11.34
C PRO A 16 -4.37 17.72 -10.51
N ALA A 17 -3.71 18.66 -9.82
CA ALA A 17 -2.77 18.30 -8.77
C ALA A 17 -3.55 17.48 -7.74
N VAL A 18 -3.18 16.20 -7.58
CA VAL A 18 -3.58 15.44 -6.40
C VAL A 18 -3.02 16.21 -5.21
N ALA A 19 -3.89 16.94 -4.51
CA ALA A 19 -3.58 17.45 -3.18
C ALA A 19 -3.05 16.29 -2.33
N ASP A 20 -2.20 16.58 -1.36
CA ASP A 20 -1.70 15.64 -0.33
C ASP A 20 -2.87 14.93 0.37
N LEU A 21 -3.39 13.89 -0.26
CA LEU A 21 -4.49 13.11 0.26
C LEU A 21 -3.90 12.19 1.32
N SER A 22 -4.05 12.61 2.57
CA SER A 22 -3.71 11.81 3.74
C SER A 22 -4.85 10.82 4.00
N VAL A 23 -4.55 9.52 3.89
CA VAL A 23 -5.48 8.40 4.14
C VAL A 23 -5.00 7.63 5.37
N PRO A 24 -5.34 8.08 6.59
CA PRO A 24 -4.91 7.41 7.82
C PRO A 24 -5.64 6.07 8.00
N VAL A 25 -4.96 4.95 7.75
CA VAL A 25 -5.53 3.61 7.89
C VAL A 25 -5.45 3.13 9.34
N HIS A 26 -4.26 3.24 9.94
CA HIS A 26 -4.00 2.74 11.29
C HIS A 26 -2.88 3.54 11.96
N GLY A 27 -3.03 3.73 13.27
CA GLY A 27 -2.04 4.45 14.08
C GLY A 27 -1.62 5.81 13.54
N ASN A 28 -0.36 6.14 13.74
CA ASN A 28 0.27 7.40 13.35
C ASN A 28 1.02 7.33 12.01
N TRP A 29 1.20 6.14 11.45
CA TRP A 29 2.06 5.90 10.29
C TRP A 29 1.42 5.11 9.16
N CYS A 30 0.44 4.24 9.41
CA CYS A 30 -0.12 3.45 8.31
C CYS A 30 -1.04 4.28 7.42
N GLY A 31 -0.61 4.56 6.20
CA GLY A 31 -1.48 5.00 5.10
C GLY A 31 -0.85 6.04 4.16
N PRO A 32 -1.30 6.13 2.89
CA PRO A 32 -0.79 7.13 1.95
C PRO A 32 -0.89 8.56 2.50
N GLY A 33 0.22 9.30 2.47
CA GLY A 33 0.25 10.69 2.97
C GLY A 33 -0.04 10.83 4.47
N HIS A 34 0.06 9.74 5.24
CA HIS A 34 -0.04 9.71 6.69
C HIS A 34 1.33 9.31 7.26
N GLY A 35 1.70 9.80 8.45
CA GLY A 35 3.04 9.53 9.00
C GLY A 35 3.65 10.67 9.81
N ALA A 36 3.48 10.63 11.14
CA ALA A 36 4.24 11.44 12.08
C ALA A 36 4.04 10.99 13.54
N GLY A 37 5.04 11.20 14.40
CA GLY A 37 4.93 10.96 15.85
C GLY A 37 5.34 9.55 16.28
N PRO A 38 5.08 9.17 17.54
CA PRO A 38 5.48 7.85 18.04
C PRO A 38 4.61 6.74 17.43
N ALA A 39 5.20 5.58 17.14
CA ALA A 39 4.43 4.39 16.78
C ALA A 39 3.57 3.92 17.98
N LEU A 40 2.30 3.62 17.72
CA LEU A 40 1.31 3.29 18.76
C LEU A 40 1.23 1.79 19.06
N ASP A 41 1.53 0.95 18.09
CA ASP A 41 1.58 -0.51 18.25
C ASP A 41 2.55 -1.16 17.23
N LEU A 42 2.57 -2.50 17.20
CA LEU A 42 3.47 -3.26 16.34
C LEU A 42 3.23 -3.04 14.84
N LEU A 43 1.97 -2.88 14.41
CA LEU A 43 1.64 -2.63 13.02
C LEU A 43 2.06 -1.20 12.64
N ASP A 44 1.74 -0.25 13.50
CA ASP A 44 2.12 1.15 13.30
C ASP A 44 3.64 1.33 13.25
N ALA A 45 4.39 0.56 14.06
CA ALA A 45 5.84 0.55 14.03
C ALA A 45 6.41 -0.04 12.72
N ALA A 46 5.73 -1.03 12.13
CA ALA A 46 6.08 -1.58 10.82
C ALA A 46 5.88 -0.54 9.71
N CYS A 47 4.74 0.16 9.73
CA CYS A 47 4.46 1.27 8.82
C CYS A 47 5.48 2.40 8.95
N MET A 48 5.83 2.79 10.18
CA MET A 48 6.89 3.78 10.44
C MET A 48 8.22 3.39 9.79
N ARG A 49 8.64 2.13 9.90
CA ARG A 49 9.87 1.65 9.26
C ARG A 49 9.80 1.69 7.73
N HIS A 50 8.63 1.34 7.17
CA HIS A 50 8.40 1.42 5.73
C HIS A 50 8.50 2.87 5.22
N ASP A 51 7.82 3.81 5.87
CA ASP A 51 7.86 5.22 5.50
C ASP A 51 9.28 5.79 5.58
N LEU A 52 10.01 5.48 6.65
CA LEU A 52 11.41 5.90 6.79
C LEU A 52 12.32 5.29 5.72
N CYS A 53 12.05 4.04 5.30
CA CYS A 53 12.77 3.41 4.18
C CYS A 53 12.51 4.16 2.87
N ILE A 54 11.25 4.51 2.58
CA ILE A 54 10.86 5.27 1.38
C ILE A 54 11.56 6.64 1.34
N VAL A 55 11.61 7.34 2.48
CA VAL A 55 12.35 8.61 2.59
C VAL A 55 13.84 8.41 2.33
N ALA A 56 14.45 7.41 2.95
CA ALA A 56 15.88 7.11 2.78
C ALA A 56 16.22 6.67 1.34
N ALA A 57 15.29 6.01 0.64
CA ALA A 57 15.40 5.60 -0.75
C ALA A 57 15.24 6.76 -1.75
N GLY A 58 14.85 7.95 -1.30
CA GLY A 58 14.73 9.16 -2.12
C GLY A 58 13.39 9.31 -2.85
N GLY A 59 12.36 8.53 -2.50
CA GLY A 59 11.04 8.67 -3.10
C GLY A 59 10.18 7.40 -3.08
N PRO A 60 8.91 7.50 -3.53
CA PRO A 60 7.97 6.38 -3.54
C PRO A 60 8.38 5.28 -4.52
N PHE A 61 7.66 4.15 -4.49
CA PHE A 61 7.79 3.02 -5.43
C PHE A 61 9.11 2.24 -5.34
N ASN A 62 9.88 2.44 -4.27
CA ASN A 62 11.04 1.60 -3.99
C ASN A 62 10.60 0.19 -3.56
N CYS A 63 10.77 -0.77 -4.46
CA CYS A 63 10.28 -2.13 -4.25
C CYS A 63 11.01 -2.88 -3.13
N ALA A 64 12.27 -2.55 -2.83
CA ALA A 64 13.00 -3.17 -1.73
C ALA A 64 12.40 -2.78 -0.37
N CYS A 65 11.94 -1.53 -0.22
CA CYS A 65 11.19 -1.09 0.95
C CYS A 65 9.87 -1.85 1.09
N ASP A 66 9.10 -1.97 0.00
CA ASP A 66 7.83 -2.69 0.01
C ASP A 66 8.01 -4.18 0.33
N LEU A 67 9.01 -4.84 -0.25
CA LEU A 67 9.30 -6.26 0.00
C LEU A 67 9.77 -6.49 1.45
N THR A 68 10.60 -5.59 1.99
CA THR A 68 11.02 -5.66 3.39
C THR A 68 9.83 -5.52 4.33
N PHE A 69 8.95 -4.55 4.05
CA PHE A 69 7.73 -4.33 4.82
C PHE A 69 6.77 -5.53 4.72
N MET A 70 6.58 -6.06 3.51
CA MET A 70 5.79 -7.26 3.27
C MET A 70 6.31 -8.48 4.04
N ASP A 71 7.62 -8.72 4.06
CA ASP A 71 8.22 -9.82 4.84
C ASP A 71 8.01 -9.64 6.34
N GLU A 72 8.12 -8.40 6.83
CA GLU A 72 7.84 -8.06 8.22
C GLU A 72 6.39 -8.37 8.61
N LEU A 73 5.42 -7.94 7.78
CA LEU A 73 4.01 -8.20 8.02
C LEU A 73 3.66 -9.69 7.98
N ARG A 74 4.32 -10.47 7.10
CA ARG A 74 4.14 -11.93 6.98
C ARG A 74 4.63 -12.69 8.20
N ARG A 75 5.70 -12.23 8.84
CA ARG A 75 6.36 -12.91 9.96
C ARG A 75 5.95 -12.37 11.33
N GLY A 76 5.16 -11.29 11.35
CA GLY A 76 4.75 -10.63 12.58
C GLY A 76 4.12 -11.60 13.59
N ALA A 77 4.64 -11.60 14.81
CA ALA A 77 4.00 -12.24 15.95
C ALA A 77 2.95 -11.29 16.53
N TRP A 78 1.75 -11.32 15.95
CA TRP A 78 0.70 -10.36 16.29
C TRP A 78 0.09 -10.64 17.66
N PRO A 79 -0.18 -9.59 18.46
CA PRO A 79 -0.63 -9.72 19.84
C PRO A 79 -2.10 -10.14 19.95
N ASN A 80 -2.87 -9.99 18.87
CA ASN A 80 -4.27 -10.42 18.78
C ASN A 80 -4.68 -10.57 17.31
N PRO A 81 -5.79 -11.31 17.04
CA PRO A 81 -6.26 -11.56 15.66
C PRO A 81 -6.73 -10.30 14.92
N GLU A 82 -7.18 -9.26 15.63
CA GLU A 82 -7.64 -8.03 14.99
C GLU A 82 -6.48 -7.24 14.38
N LEU A 83 -5.36 -7.14 15.10
CA LEU A 83 -4.15 -6.50 14.60
C LEU A 83 -3.47 -7.33 13.50
N GLU A 84 -3.53 -8.67 13.60
CA GLU A 84 -3.11 -9.58 12.53
C GLU A 84 -3.91 -9.35 11.25
N ASP A 85 -5.25 -9.26 11.34
CA ASP A 85 -6.10 -9.02 10.18
C ASP A 85 -5.85 -7.65 9.55
N ARG A 86 -5.63 -6.60 10.36
CA ARG A 86 -5.21 -5.28 9.86
C ARG A 86 -3.87 -5.34 9.17
N ALA A 87 -2.88 -6.00 9.76
CA ALA A 87 -1.57 -6.19 9.15
C ALA A 87 -1.68 -6.92 7.81
N ARG A 88 -2.55 -7.94 7.73
CA ARG A 88 -2.83 -8.64 6.48
C ARG A 88 -3.49 -7.73 5.43
N GLY A 89 -4.41 -6.86 5.84
CA GLY A 89 -5.03 -5.86 4.96
C GLY A 89 -3.99 -4.87 4.41
N VAL A 90 -3.07 -4.39 5.25
CA VAL A 90 -1.96 -3.52 4.83
C VAL A 90 -1.01 -4.24 3.88
N TYR A 91 -0.67 -5.51 4.14
CA TYR A 91 0.13 -6.37 3.25
C TYR A 91 -0.51 -6.52 1.85
N GLU A 92 -1.83 -6.68 1.81
CA GLU A 92 -2.57 -6.79 0.55
C GLU A 92 -2.66 -5.45 -0.18
N ALA A 93 -2.85 -4.35 0.56
CA ALA A 93 -2.88 -3.00 -0.01
C ALA A 93 -1.53 -2.60 -0.61
N ILE A 94 -0.41 -2.82 0.11
CA ILE A 94 0.92 -2.45 -0.39
C ILE A 94 1.30 -3.25 -1.64
N THR A 95 0.76 -4.46 -1.82
CA THR A 95 0.97 -5.26 -3.04
C THR A 95 0.51 -4.54 -4.31
N LEU A 96 -0.53 -3.68 -4.20
CA LEU A 96 -1.08 -2.92 -5.32
C LEU A 96 -0.31 -1.62 -5.64
N ILE A 97 0.59 -1.19 -4.76
CA ILE A 97 1.46 -0.04 -5.02
C ILE A 97 2.49 -0.43 -6.09
N PRO A 98 2.61 0.34 -7.18
CA PRO A 98 3.52 0.00 -8.26
C PRO A 98 4.98 0.14 -7.80
N CYS A 99 5.83 -0.69 -8.37
CA CYS A 99 7.28 -0.55 -8.22
C CYS A 99 7.92 0.11 -9.44
N SER A 100 9.03 0.80 -9.22
CA SER A 100 9.89 1.30 -10.30
C SER A 100 10.64 0.20 -11.05
N ASP A 101 10.74 -1.00 -10.45
CA ASP A 101 11.40 -2.17 -11.00
C ASP A 101 10.39 -3.32 -11.24
N PRO A 102 10.32 -3.89 -12.44
CA PRO A 102 9.35 -4.93 -12.78
C PRO A 102 9.58 -6.26 -12.04
N ASP A 103 10.83 -6.62 -11.74
CA ASP A 103 11.15 -7.88 -11.03
C ASP A 103 10.64 -7.82 -9.58
N GLY A 104 10.84 -6.69 -8.92
CA GLY A 104 10.26 -6.42 -7.61
C GLY A 104 8.72 -6.47 -7.62
N GLN A 105 8.08 -5.88 -8.63
CA GLN A 105 6.61 -5.95 -8.75
C GLN A 105 6.14 -7.40 -8.89
N ALA A 106 6.77 -8.18 -9.76
CA ALA A 106 6.47 -9.59 -9.94
C ALA A 106 6.66 -10.38 -8.63
N MET A 107 7.70 -10.04 -7.85
CA MET A 107 7.94 -10.67 -6.55
C MET A 107 6.81 -10.38 -5.55
N LYS A 108 6.39 -9.11 -5.40
CA LYS A 108 5.26 -8.73 -4.53
C LYS A 108 4.00 -9.50 -4.89
N MET A 109 3.67 -9.53 -6.19
CA MET A 109 2.49 -10.27 -6.68
C MET A 109 2.60 -11.77 -6.41
N SER A 110 3.79 -12.36 -6.59
CA SER A 110 4.01 -13.79 -6.32
C SER A 110 3.85 -14.15 -4.84
N TRP A 111 4.34 -13.28 -3.94
CA TRP A 111 4.20 -13.47 -2.49
C TRP A 111 2.74 -13.37 -2.07
N ALA A 112 2.03 -12.33 -2.51
CA ALA A 112 0.63 -12.17 -2.17
C ALA A 112 -0.23 -13.32 -2.72
N ALA A 113 0.00 -13.74 -3.97
CA ALA A 113 -0.71 -14.86 -4.58
C ALA A 113 -0.45 -16.19 -3.84
N SER A 114 0.81 -16.49 -3.52
CA SER A 114 1.18 -17.74 -2.82
C SER A 114 0.66 -17.76 -1.38
N ASP A 115 0.75 -16.66 -0.65
CA ASP A 115 0.23 -16.59 0.72
C ASP A 115 -1.29 -16.70 0.75
N TRP A 116 -2.01 -16.01 -0.14
CA TRP A 116 -3.46 -16.12 -0.24
C TRP A 116 -3.91 -17.52 -0.63
N LEU A 117 -3.34 -18.07 -1.72
CA LEU A 117 -3.67 -19.41 -2.18
C LEU A 117 -3.36 -20.45 -1.10
N GLY A 118 -2.23 -20.33 -0.42
CA GLY A 118 -1.84 -21.22 0.68
C GLY A 118 -2.82 -21.18 1.86
N SER A 119 -3.33 -20.00 2.21
CA SER A 119 -4.34 -19.85 3.27
C SER A 119 -5.72 -20.38 2.87
N VAL A 120 -6.12 -20.22 1.61
CA VAL A 120 -7.36 -20.79 1.08
C VAL A 120 -7.30 -22.32 1.05
N VAL A 121 -6.22 -22.89 0.50
CA VAL A 121 -6.03 -24.35 0.42
C VAL A 121 -5.95 -24.99 1.81
N ALA A 122 -5.34 -24.30 2.77
CA ALA A 122 -5.28 -24.78 4.15
C ALA A 122 -6.59 -24.57 4.94
N GLY A 123 -7.63 -24.00 4.33
CA GLY A 123 -8.91 -23.72 4.99
C GLY A 123 -8.84 -22.66 6.09
N ARG A 124 -7.78 -21.84 6.11
CA ARG A 124 -7.62 -20.75 7.08
C ARG A 124 -8.40 -19.50 6.68
N GLU A 125 -8.64 -19.32 5.38
CA GLU A 125 -9.35 -18.16 4.84
C GLU A 125 -10.32 -18.56 3.72
N LEU A 126 -11.38 -17.77 3.56
CA LEU A 126 -12.28 -17.87 2.42
C LEU A 126 -11.61 -17.29 1.17
N PRO A 127 -11.97 -17.75 -0.05
CA PRO A 127 -11.49 -17.13 -1.30
C PRO A 127 -11.77 -15.63 -1.39
N THR A 128 -12.80 -15.14 -0.69
CA THR A 128 -13.22 -13.73 -0.67
C THR A 128 -12.52 -12.89 0.41
N ALA A 129 -11.64 -13.46 1.23
CA ALA A 129 -11.04 -12.77 2.36
C ALA A 129 -10.26 -11.51 1.96
N VAL A 130 -9.51 -11.56 0.85
CA VAL A 130 -8.77 -10.41 0.30
C VAL A 130 -9.69 -9.23 -0.01
N PHE A 131 -10.86 -9.50 -0.61
CA PHE A 131 -11.83 -8.46 -0.90
C PHE A 131 -12.43 -7.86 0.38
N GLY A 132 -12.73 -8.72 1.36
CA GLY A 132 -13.24 -8.28 2.67
C GLY A 132 -12.25 -7.37 3.40
N ARG A 133 -10.97 -7.72 3.41
CA ARG A 133 -9.91 -6.89 4.00
C ARG A 133 -9.70 -5.60 3.25
N PHE A 134 -9.67 -5.63 1.92
CA PHE A 134 -9.58 -4.42 1.11
C PHE A 134 -10.68 -3.41 1.44
N LEU A 135 -11.95 -3.83 1.49
CA LEU A 135 -13.06 -2.96 1.85
C LEU A 135 -12.92 -2.40 3.28
N ARG A 136 -12.42 -3.20 4.22
CA ARG A 136 -12.17 -2.76 5.60
C ARG A 136 -11.08 -1.69 5.66
N THR A 137 -9.94 -1.92 5.01
CA THR A 137 -8.83 -0.96 4.95
C THR A 137 -9.28 0.37 4.33
N LEU A 138 -10.07 0.33 3.26
CA LEU A 138 -10.65 1.54 2.66
C LEU A 138 -11.61 2.27 3.61
N ALA A 139 -12.47 1.52 4.32
CA ALA A 139 -13.41 2.09 5.28
C ALA A 139 -12.68 2.73 6.46
N GLU A 140 -11.62 2.09 6.98
CA GLU A 140 -10.77 2.66 8.03
C GLU A 140 -10.14 3.97 7.57
N GLY A 141 -9.49 3.97 6.40
CA GLY A 141 -8.90 5.17 5.80
C GLY A 141 -9.90 6.31 5.65
N SER A 142 -11.10 6.00 5.13
CA SER A 142 -12.16 6.99 4.92
C SER A 142 -12.71 7.54 6.24
N SER A 143 -12.97 6.66 7.21
CA SER A 143 -13.54 7.06 8.51
C SER A 143 -12.61 7.97 9.31
N ARG A 144 -11.29 7.76 9.21
CA ARG A 144 -10.28 8.53 9.94
C ARG A 144 -9.86 9.80 9.19
N ALA A 145 -9.98 9.85 7.86
CA ALA A 145 -9.71 11.05 7.06
C ALA A 145 -10.65 12.22 7.41
N HIS A 146 -11.87 11.93 7.85
CA HIS A 146 -12.88 12.94 8.22
C HIS A 146 -12.82 13.39 9.69
N VAL A 147 -11.91 12.85 10.50
CA VAL A 147 -11.81 13.13 11.94
C VAL A 147 -10.64 14.08 12.26
N LYS A 148 -10.06 14.74 11.25
CA LYS A 148 -9.04 15.79 11.44
C LYS A 148 -9.63 17.13 11.87
#